data_AF-A0A4R5VIN2-F1
#
_entry.id   AF-A0A4R5VIN2-F1
#
_cell.length_a   1.000
_cell.length_b   1.000
_cell.length_c   1.000
_cell.angle_alpha   90.00
_cell.angle_beta   90.00
_cell.angle_gamma   90.00
#
_symmetry.space_group_name_H-M   'P 1'
#
loop_
_entity.id
_entity.type
_entity.pdbx_description
1 polymer ?
#
loop_
_entity_poly.entity_id
_entity_poly.type
_entity_poly.pdbx_seq_one_letter_code
_entity_poly.pdbx_strand_id
1 'polypeptide(L)'
;MVKVVIWSLFIIPWISLFFLNGKAIRRYMPVALFATVLNTILAQMAWSYNWWKFKETLFTWDKLAPLFTVYGVFLVGTIWIFYFTFRRFWIYIIVNLIIDLFYGMGLTKMLNKLEIRENGSFSPLQNLLAMTILALILYLYQIWQERIFEKEYVK
;
A
#
# COMPACT_ATOMS: atom_id res chain seq x y z
N MET A 1 -14.88 -17.95 8.01
CA MET A 1 -13.40 -17.80 8.11
C MET A 1 -12.85 -16.72 7.19
N VAL A 2 -13.14 -16.73 5.88
CA VAL A 2 -12.65 -15.71 4.92
C VAL A 2 -12.95 -14.27 5.34
N LYS A 3 -14.19 -13.97 5.75
CA LYS A 3 -14.56 -12.62 6.23
C LYS A 3 -13.74 -12.17 7.44
N VAL A 4 -13.40 -13.08 8.36
CA VAL A 4 -12.55 -12.75 9.52
C VAL A 4 -11.15 -12.35 9.04
N VAL A 5 -10.57 -13.08 8.09
CA VAL A 5 -9.27 -12.74 7.50
C VAL A 5 -9.30 -11.36 6.83
N ILE A 6 -10.32 -11.07 6.02
CA ILE A 6 -10.48 -9.79 5.32
C ILE A 6 -10.64 -8.64 6.33
N TRP A 7 -11.49 -8.81 7.35
CA TRP A 7 -11.67 -7.81 8.40
C TRP A 7 -10.38 -7.58 9.20
N SER A 8 -9.63 -8.64 9.53
CA SER A 8 -8.34 -8.52 10.20
C SER A 8 -7.32 -7.74 9.35
N LEU A 9 -7.25 -8.01 8.05
CA LEU A 9 -6.38 -7.28 7.13
C LEU A 9 -6.76 -5.80 7.00
N PHE A 10 -8.01 -5.42 7.27
CA PHE A 10 -8.41 -4.02 7.30
C PHE A 10 -8.17 -3.37 8.67
N ILE A 11 -8.65 -3.98 9.74
CA ILE A 11 -8.69 -3.37 11.08
C ILE A 11 -7.31 -3.33 11.72
N ILE A 12 -6.52 -4.41 11.63
CA ILE A 12 -5.23 -4.51 12.32
C ILE A 12 -4.26 -3.40 11.87
N PRO A 13 -4.10 -3.10 10.57
CA PRO A 13 -3.28 -1.97 10.15
C PRO A 13 -3.75 -0.65 10.76
N TRP A 14 -5.05 -0.34 10.73
CA TRP A 14 -5.54 0.90 11.32
C TRP A 14 -5.29 1.00 12.83
N ILE A 15 -5.50 -0.10 13.56
CA ILE A 15 -5.17 -0.15 14.99
C ILE A 15 -3.68 0.06 15.23
N SER A 16 -2.81 -0.41 14.33
CA SER A 16 -1.36 -0.23 14.50
C SER A 16 -0.94 1.26 14.52
N LEU A 17 -1.71 2.17 13.91
CA LEU A 17 -1.39 3.60 13.96
C LEU A 17 -1.49 4.18 15.36
N PHE A 18 -2.22 3.58 16.30
CA PHE A 18 -2.24 4.02 17.70
C PHE A 18 -0.86 3.90 18.39
N PHE A 19 0.07 3.12 17.83
CA PHE A 19 1.46 3.04 18.30
C PHE A 19 2.35 4.18 17.77
N LEU A 20 1.85 5.01 16.85
CA LEU A 20 2.54 6.19 16.34
C LEU A 20 2.05 7.46 17.02
N ASN A 21 2.95 8.42 17.21
CA ASN A 21 2.54 9.74 17.67
C ASN A 21 1.76 10.48 16.56
N GLY A 22 0.84 11.36 16.95
CA GLY A 22 0.01 12.11 15.99
C GLY A 22 0.78 13.07 15.07
N LYS A 23 2.03 13.42 15.38
CA LYS A 23 2.89 14.21 14.49
C LYS A 23 3.42 13.35 13.33
N ALA A 24 3.86 12.13 13.62
CA ALA A 24 4.32 11.16 12.63
C ALA A 24 3.20 10.80 11.66
N ILE A 25 2.00 10.51 12.18
CA ILE A 25 0.83 10.21 11.33
C ILE A 25 0.55 11.38 10.40
N ARG A 26 0.46 12.61 10.92
CA ARG A 26 0.22 13.81 10.09
C ARG A 26 1.29 14.05 9.03
N ARG A 27 2.56 13.78 9.35
CA ARG A 27 3.68 13.96 8.41
C ARG A 27 3.58 13.02 7.21
N TYR A 28 3.22 11.75 7.43
CA TYR A 28 3.22 10.72 6.39
C TYR A 28 1.84 10.39 5.82
N MET A 29 0.76 10.95 6.38
CA MET A 29 -0.59 10.76 5.85
C MET A 29 -0.72 11.21 4.37
N PRO A 30 -0.15 12.34 3.93
CA PRO A 30 -0.32 12.76 2.53
C PRO A 30 0.35 11.83 1.53
N VAL A 31 1.57 11.34 1.78
CA VAL A 31 2.18 10.32 0.91
C VAL A 31 1.41 9.00 0.94
N ALA A 32 0.86 8.61 2.08
CA ALA A 32 0.02 7.41 2.19
C ALA A 32 -1.27 7.54 1.39
N LEU A 33 -1.95 8.68 1.45
CA LEU A 33 -3.13 8.97 0.63
C LEU A 33 -2.79 9.00 -0.86
N PHE A 34 -1.65 9.60 -1.22
CA PHE A 34 -1.17 9.58 -2.60
C PHE A 34 -0.90 8.15 -3.09
N ALA A 35 -0.29 7.31 -2.25
CA ALA A 35 -0.12 5.88 -2.51
C ALA A 35 -1.45 5.17 -2.70
N THR A 36 -2.47 5.47 -1.90
CA THR A 36 -3.82 4.94 -2.05
C THR A 36 -4.45 5.34 -3.38
N VAL A 37 -4.29 6.60 -3.82
CA VAL A 37 -4.77 7.04 -5.15
C VAL A 37 -4.09 6.26 -6.27
N LEU A 38 -2.76 6.19 -6.25
CA LEU A 38 -1.99 5.45 -7.27
C LEU A 38 -2.36 3.97 -7.29
N ASN A 39 -2.52 3.32 -6.13
CA ASN A 39 -2.96 1.93 -6.03
C ASN A 39 -4.40 1.74 -6.50
N THR A 40 -5.29 2.70 -6.29
CA THR A 40 -6.66 2.65 -6.80
C THR A 40 -6.66 2.68 -8.33
N ILE A 41 -5.87 3.56 -8.94
CA ILE A 41 -5.68 3.60 -10.40
C ILE A 41 -5.10 2.28 -10.91
N LEU A 42 -4.08 1.75 -10.23
CA LEU A 42 -3.50 0.45 -10.56
C LEU A 42 -4.54 -0.68 -10.49
N ALA A 43 -5.42 -0.65 -9.48
CA ALA A 43 -6.48 -1.65 -9.33
C ALA A 43 -7.55 -1.53 -10.43
N GLN A 44 -7.88 -0.32 -10.88
CA GLN A 44 -8.73 -0.09 -12.05
C GLN A 44 -8.10 -0.67 -13.33
N MET A 45 -6.82 -0.40 -13.57
CA MET A 45 -6.08 -0.99 -14.68
C MET A 45 -6.05 -2.51 -14.57
N ALA A 46 -5.81 -3.04 -13.37
CA ALA A 46 -5.77 -4.48 -13.14
C ALA A 46 -7.10 -5.17 -13.47
N TRP A 47 -8.22 -4.52 -13.11
CA TRP A 47 -9.55 -4.98 -13.49
C TRP A 47 -9.75 -4.95 -15.01
N SER A 48 -9.42 -3.82 -15.64
CA SER A 48 -9.63 -3.58 -17.07
C SER A 48 -8.78 -4.51 -17.96
N TYR A 49 -7.53 -4.77 -17.59
CA TYR A 49 -6.59 -5.59 -18.35
C TYR A 49 -6.51 -7.05 -17.84
N ASN A 50 -7.41 -7.43 -16.92
CA ASN A 50 -7.48 -8.76 -16.35
C ASN A 50 -6.14 -9.23 -15.74
N TRP A 51 -5.45 -8.33 -15.02
CA TRP A 51 -4.19 -8.62 -14.34
C TRP A 51 -4.40 -9.46 -13.08
N TRP A 52 -5.41 -9.10 -12.29
CA TRP A 52 -5.94 -9.86 -11.17
C TRP A 52 -7.33 -9.34 -10.81
N LYS A 53 -8.14 -10.14 -10.13
CA LYS A 53 -9.47 -9.73 -9.66
C LYS A 53 -9.72 -10.23 -8.26
N PHE A 54 -10.50 -9.47 -7.49
CA PHE A 54 -10.97 -9.88 -6.17
C PHE A 54 -12.36 -10.48 -6.28
N LYS A 55 -12.53 -11.70 -5.76
CA LYS A 55 -13.81 -12.41 -5.70
C LYS A 55 -14.57 -12.04 -4.44
N GLU A 56 -13.86 -12.02 -3.32
CA GLU A 56 -14.35 -11.69 -1.99
C GLU A 56 -13.70 -10.41 -1.47
N THR A 57 -14.51 -9.52 -0.92
CA THR A 57 -14.08 -8.24 -0.33
C THR A 57 -14.94 -7.91 0.90
N LEU A 58 -14.74 -6.72 1.49
CA LEU A 58 -15.53 -6.31 2.64
C LEU A 58 -16.99 -6.07 2.23
N PHE A 59 -17.18 -5.35 1.12
CA PHE A 59 -18.49 -4.97 0.59
C PHE A 59 -18.65 -5.44 -0.85
N THR A 60 -19.87 -5.53 -1.36
CA THR A 60 -20.04 -5.99 -2.76
C THR A 60 -19.50 -5.00 -3.79
N TRP A 61 -19.38 -3.72 -3.42
CA TRP A 61 -18.99 -2.62 -4.31
C TRP A 61 -17.47 -2.33 -4.33
N ASP A 62 -16.68 -2.87 -3.39
CA ASP A 62 -15.23 -2.56 -3.30
C ASP A 62 -14.35 -3.56 -4.06
N LYS A 63 -14.91 -4.42 -4.91
CA LYS A 63 -14.15 -5.44 -5.67
C LYS A 63 -13.04 -4.88 -6.57
N LEU A 64 -13.25 -3.66 -7.08
CA LEU A 64 -12.30 -3.02 -7.98
C LEU A 64 -11.05 -2.54 -7.22
N ALA A 65 -11.22 -1.95 -6.03
CA ALA A 65 -10.14 -1.46 -5.18
C ALA A 65 -10.50 -1.80 -3.71
N PRO A 66 -10.23 -3.04 -3.26
CA PRO A 66 -10.74 -3.50 -1.98
C PRO A 66 -10.23 -2.66 -0.81
N LEU A 67 -11.14 -2.36 0.12
CA LEU A 67 -10.82 -1.53 1.28
C LEU A 67 -9.73 -2.15 2.14
N PHE A 68 -9.78 -3.47 2.34
CA PHE A 68 -8.81 -4.17 3.18
C PHE A 68 -7.38 -4.12 2.63
N THR A 69 -7.20 -4.06 1.30
CA THR A 69 -5.88 -3.92 0.67
C THR A 69 -5.52 -2.46 0.48
N VAL A 70 -6.22 -1.74 -0.41
CA VAL A 70 -5.83 -0.41 -0.91
C VAL A 70 -5.93 0.67 0.17
N TYR A 71 -6.99 0.61 0.98
CA TYR A 71 -7.29 1.61 2.01
C TYR A 71 -6.93 1.15 3.44
N GLY A 72 -6.51 -0.11 3.59
CA GLY A 72 -6.06 -0.71 4.84
C GLY A 72 -4.56 -0.94 4.79
N VAL A 73 -4.17 -2.14 4.36
CA VAL A 73 -2.77 -2.59 4.35
C VAL A 73 -1.84 -1.62 3.62
N PHE A 74 -2.17 -1.17 2.41
CA PHE A 74 -1.28 -0.31 1.62
C PHE A 74 -1.17 1.10 2.19
N LEU A 75 -2.29 1.72 2.56
CA LEU A 75 -2.29 3.06 3.14
C LEU A 75 -1.46 3.10 4.42
N VAL A 76 -1.82 2.25 5.39
CA VAL A 76 -1.16 2.20 6.70
C VAL A 76 0.28 1.70 6.55
N GLY A 77 0.51 0.67 5.71
CA GLY A 77 1.84 0.14 5.44
C GLY A 77 2.77 1.23 4.89
N THR A 78 2.28 2.09 4.01
CA THR A 78 3.03 3.24 3.50
C THR A 78 3.45 4.18 4.63
N ILE A 79 2.55 4.50 5.57
CA ILE A 79 2.89 5.34 6.75
C ILE A 79 4.06 4.71 7.53
N TRP A 80 3.99 3.40 7.81
CA TRP A 80 5.03 2.71 8.55
C TRP A 80 6.37 2.65 7.81
N ILE A 81 6.35 2.35 6.51
CA ILE A 81 7.56 2.33 5.69
C ILE A 81 8.25 3.69 5.77
N PHE A 82 7.52 4.78 5.47
CA PHE A 82 8.10 6.11 5.52
C PHE A 82 8.52 6.53 6.93
N TYR A 83 7.76 6.17 7.96
CA TYR A 83 8.13 6.43 9.35
C TYR A 83 9.51 5.87 9.70
N PHE A 84 9.81 4.63 9.28
CA PHE A 84 11.08 3.98 9.61
C PHE A 84 12.23 4.32 8.66
N THR A 85 11.96 4.67 7.41
CA THR A 85 13.01 4.71 6.39
C THR A 85 13.16 6.06 5.68
N PHE A 86 12.27 7.03 5.90
CA PHE A 86 12.37 8.32 5.22
C PHE A 86 13.69 9.05 5.55
N ARG A 87 14.20 9.82 4.59
CA ARG A 87 15.55 10.42 4.54
C ARG A 87 16.71 9.43 4.38
N ARG A 88 16.47 8.13 4.37
CA ARG A 88 17.48 7.08 4.11
C ARG A 88 17.13 6.31 2.84
N PHE A 89 17.38 6.92 1.67
CA PHE A 89 16.90 6.42 0.38
C PHE A 89 17.19 4.93 0.13
N TRP A 90 18.42 4.47 0.33
CA TRP A 90 18.78 3.06 0.11
C TRP A 90 18.06 2.11 1.07
N ILE A 91 17.88 2.50 2.32
CA ILE A 91 17.12 1.72 3.31
C ILE A 91 15.64 1.68 2.90
N TYR A 92 15.07 2.81 2.46
CA TYR A 92 13.70 2.86 1.94
C TYR A 92 13.50 1.88 0.79
N ILE A 93 14.38 1.92 -0.23
CA ILE A 93 14.26 1.05 -1.40
C ILE A 93 14.34 -0.43 -1.02
N ILE A 94 15.30 -0.80 -0.17
CA ILE A 94 15.48 -2.19 0.26
C ILE A 94 14.25 -2.66 1.06
N VAL A 95 13.79 -1.88 2.03
CA VAL A 95 12.63 -2.23 2.86
C VAL A 95 11.37 -2.33 2.01
N ASN A 96 11.16 -1.39 1.08
CA ASN A 96 10.01 -1.40 0.19
C ASN A 96 10.02 -2.63 -0.72
N LEU A 97 11.17 -2.96 -1.33
CA LEU A 97 11.33 -4.16 -2.14
C LEU A 97 11.06 -5.46 -1.36
N ILE A 98 11.52 -5.56 -0.11
CA ILE A 98 11.24 -6.71 0.76
C ILE A 98 9.74 -6.83 1.03
N ILE A 99 9.07 -5.73 1.32
CA ILE A 99 7.62 -5.70 1.59
C ILE A 99 6.83 -6.07 0.32
N ASP A 100 7.23 -5.58 -0.84
CA ASP A 100 6.62 -5.93 -2.12
C ASP A 100 6.79 -7.41 -2.46
N LEU A 101 7.97 -7.97 -2.18
CA LEU A 101 8.21 -9.41 -2.34
C LEU A 101 7.35 -10.23 -1.38
N PHE A 102 7.22 -9.79 -0.12
CA PHE A 102 6.32 -10.41 0.84
C PHE A 102 4.85 -10.33 0.40
N TYR A 103 4.41 -9.19 -0.14
CA TYR A 103 3.06 -9.02 -0.65
C TYR A 103 2.80 -9.89 -1.88
N GLY A 104 3.71 -9.86 -2.85
CA GLY A 104 3.60 -10.58 -4.13
C GLY A 104 3.70 -12.10 -3.98
N MET A 105 4.57 -12.59 -3.10
CA MET A 105 4.80 -14.04 -2.94
C MET A 105 4.12 -14.64 -1.71
N GLY A 106 3.94 -13.87 -0.63
CA GLY A 106 3.32 -14.34 0.61
C GLY A 106 1.83 -14.04 0.62
N LEU A 107 1.46 -12.76 0.75
CA LEU A 107 0.06 -12.35 0.92
C LEU A 107 -0.79 -12.75 -0.29
N THR A 108 -0.31 -12.52 -1.51
CA THR A 108 -1.04 -12.89 -2.73
C THR A 108 -1.30 -14.39 -2.81
N LYS A 109 -0.32 -15.25 -2.49
CA LYS A 109 -0.51 -16.71 -2.47
C LYS A 109 -1.55 -17.11 -1.43
N MET A 110 -1.52 -16.49 -0.25
CA MET A 110 -2.54 -16.73 0.79
C MET A 110 -3.94 -16.34 0.31
N LEU A 111 -4.09 -15.15 -0.29
CA LEU A 111 -5.37 -14.68 -0.81
C LEU A 111 -5.91 -15.58 -1.93
N ASN A 112 -5.05 -16.08 -2.81
CA ASN A 112 -5.43 -17.01 -3.87
C ASN A 112 -5.86 -18.37 -3.31
N LYS A 113 -5.14 -18.90 -2.31
CA LYS A 113 -5.49 -20.17 -1.63
C LYS A 113 -6.85 -20.10 -0.93
N LEU A 114 -7.22 -18.92 -0.42
CA LEU A 114 -8.51 -18.66 0.21
C LEU A 114 -9.60 -18.26 -0.80
N GLU A 115 -9.31 -18.30 -2.10
CA GLU A 115 -10.21 -17.90 -3.19
C GLU A 115 -10.70 -16.44 -3.11
N ILE A 116 -9.99 -15.60 -2.34
CA ILE A 116 -10.30 -14.17 -2.18
C ILE A 116 -9.91 -13.38 -3.42
N ARG A 117 -8.79 -13.77 -4.04
CA ARG A 117 -8.22 -13.15 -5.24
C ARG A 117 -7.96 -14.23 -6.28
N GLU A 118 -8.09 -13.87 -7.55
CA GLU A 118 -7.62 -14.66 -8.68
C GLU A 118 -6.49 -13.92 -9.42
N ASN A 119 -5.50 -14.70 -9.85
CA ASN A 119 -4.45 -14.21 -10.73
C ASN A 119 -4.95 -14.17 -12.17
N GLY A 120 -4.54 -13.16 -12.90
CA GLY A 120 -4.75 -13.04 -14.34
C GLY A 120 -3.42 -13.01 -15.08
N SER A 121 -3.31 -12.11 -16.06
CA SER A 121 -2.20 -12.06 -17.02
C SER A 121 -0.92 -11.38 -16.50
N PHE A 122 -0.96 -10.77 -15.32
CA PHE A 122 0.13 -9.91 -14.86
C PHE A 122 1.21 -10.70 -14.14
N SER A 123 2.41 -10.68 -14.70
CA SER A 123 3.50 -11.51 -14.22
C SER A 123 4.07 -10.98 -12.90
N PRO A 124 4.67 -11.85 -12.06
CA PRO A 124 5.33 -11.41 -10.83
C PRO A 124 6.41 -10.35 -11.06
N LEU A 125 7.15 -10.43 -12.18
CA LEU A 125 8.17 -9.45 -12.55
C LEU A 125 7.54 -8.09 -12.90
N GLN A 126 6.47 -8.08 -13.69
CA GLN A 126 5.72 -6.86 -14.01
C GLN A 126 5.18 -6.19 -12.73
N ASN A 127 4.68 -6.99 -11.80
CA ASN A 127 4.23 -6.50 -10.51
C ASN A 127 5.36 -5.88 -9.68
N LEU A 128 6.50 -6.56 -9.59
CA LEU A 128 7.65 -6.03 -8.86
C LEU A 128 8.14 -4.71 -9.46
N LEU A 129 8.21 -4.61 -10.78
CA LEU A 129 8.61 -3.38 -11.47
C LEU A 129 7.61 -2.26 -11.25
N ALA A 130 6.30 -2.54 -11.36
CA ALA A 130 5.25 -1.55 -11.11
C ALA A 130 5.30 -1.01 -9.67
N MET A 131 5.44 -1.89 -8.67
CA MET A 131 5.56 -1.48 -7.27
C MET A 131 6.84 -0.68 -7.02
N THR A 132 7.97 -1.09 -7.60
CA THR A 132 9.24 -0.36 -7.48
C THR A 132 9.14 1.06 -8.06
N ILE A 133 8.49 1.22 -9.22
CA ILE A 133 8.25 2.54 -9.83
C ILE A 133 7.35 3.38 -8.92
N LEU A 134 6.27 2.81 -8.38
CA LEU A 134 5.41 3.49 -7.42
C LEU A 134 6.20 3.92 -6.17
N ALA A 135 7.05 3.05 -5.62
CA ALA A 135 7.89 3.36 -4.48
C ALA A 135 8.81 4.57 -4.76
N LEU A 136 9.42 4.64 -5.94
CA LEU A 136 10.25 5.79 -6.32
C LEU A 136 9.43 7.08 -6.39
N ILE A 137 8.26 7.03 -7.04
CA ILE A 137 7.34 8.17 -7.15
C ILE A 137 6.92 8.67 -5.76
N LEU A 138 6.55 7.75 -4.86
CA LEU A 138 6.15 8.08 -3.49
C LEU A 138 7.29 8.72 -2.70
N TYR A 139 8.52 8.22 -2.86
CA TYR A 139 9.68 8.81 -2.17
C TYR A 139 9.93 10.24 -2.62
N LEU A 140 9.90 10.48 -3.94
CA LEU A 140 10.04 11.82 -4.52
C LEU A 140 8.91 12.75 -4.05
N TYR A 141 7.67 12.25 -4.00
CA TYR A 141 6.53 12.98 -3.47
C TYR A 141 6.74 13.39 -2.00
N GLN A 142 7.21 12.47 -1.15
CA GLN A 142 7.48 12.79 0.26
C GLN A 142 8.61 13.83 0.40
N ILE A 143 9.68 13.77 -0.41
CA ILE A 143 10.71 14.82 -0.41
C ILE A 143 10.09 16.17 -0.77
N TRP A 144 9.24 16.22 -1.80
CA TRP A 144 8.57 17.44 -2.22
C TRP A 144 7.66 17.99 -1.11
N GLN A 145 6.89 17.12 -0.45
CA GLN A 145 6.02 17.49 0.66
C GLN A 145 6.80 18.02 1.87
N GLU A 146 7.96 17.44 2.18
CA GLU A 146 8.79 17.82 3.33
C GLU A 146 9.26 19.29 3.25
N ARG A 147 9.46 19.82 2.03
CA ARG A 147 9.83 21.23 1.81
C ARG A 147 8.78 22.21 2.31
N ILE A 148 7.54 21.78 2.52
CA ILE A 148 6.46 22.61 3.08
C ILE A 148 6.66 22.75 4.58
N PHE A 149 6.96 21.65 5.27
CA PHE A 149 7.17 21.65 6.73
C PHE A 149 8.46 22.36 7.15
N GLU A 150 9.52 22.27 6.35
CA GLU A 150 10.78 22.99 6.66
C GLU A 150 10.60 24.52 6.58
N LYS A 151 9.65 25.02 5.77
CA LYS A 151 9.34 26.46 5.68
C LYS A 151 8.50 26.99 6.84
N GLU A 152 7.75 26.13 7.53
CA GLU A 152 6.96 26.50 8.71
C GLU A 152 7.81 26.71 9.96
N TYR A 153 9.00 26.10 10.04
CA TYR A 153 9.93 26.27 11.17
C TYR A 153 10.89 27.47 11.02
N VAL A 154 10.96 28.08 9.83
CA VAL A 154 11.85 29.20 9.51
C VAL A 154 11.09 30.55 9.45
N LYS A 155 9.82 30.57 9.86
CA LYS A 155 9.02 31.78 10.07
C LYS A 155 8.71 31.94 11.56
#